data_AF-K1U594-F1
#
_entry.id   AF-K1U594-F1
#
_cell.length_a   1.000
_cell.length_b   1.000
_cell.length_c   1.000
_cell.angle_alpha   90.00
_cell.angle_beta   90.00
_cell.angle_gamma   90.00
#
_symmetry.space_group_name_H-M   'P 1'
#
loop_
_entity.id
_entity.type
_entity.pdbx_description
1 polymer ?
#
loop_
_entity_poly.entity_id
_entity_poly.type
_entity_poly.pdbx_seq_one_letter_code
_entity_poly.pdbx_strand_id
1 'polypeptide(L)'
;MTAQQLKNSILQMAVQGKLVPQDPNDEPASVLLERIRAEKERLIKEKKIKREKNPSVIFKGADNTPYEKIGTLSIDLSIDILIAYLNVDLVNL
;
A
#
# COMPACT_ATOMS: atom_id res chain seq x y z
N MET A 1 9.09 27.65 11.58
CA MET A 1 7.89 26.82 11.37
C MET A 1 6.67 27.62 11.76
N THR A 2 5.66 27.67 10.90
CA THR A 2 4.34 28.21 11.25
C THR A 2 3.47 27.12 11.90
N ALA A 3 2.40 27.51 12.60
CA ALA A 3 1.46 26.55 13.18
C ALA A 3 0.84 25.63 12.12
N GLN A 4 0.64 26.13 10.90
CA GLN A 4 0.14 25.33 9.78
C GLN A 4 1.14 24.26 9.33
N GLN A 5 2.43 24.61 9.24
CA GLN A 5 3.48 23.65 8.87
C GLN A 5 3.59 22.51 9.90
N LEU A 6 3.39 22.80 11.18
CA LEU A 6 3.36 21.77 12.23
C LEU A 6 2.16 20.83 12.08
N LYS A 7 0.97 21.37 11.85
CA LYS A 7 -0.25 20.56 11.61
C LYS A 7 -0.07 19.64 10.41
N ASN A 8 0.41 20.17 9.29
CA ASN A 8 0.64 19.38 8.08
C ASN A 8 1.67 18.28 8.33
N SER A 9 2.74 18.56 9.07
CA SER A 9 3.74 17.54 9.42
C SER A 9 3.18 16.42 10.30
N ILE A 10 2.31 16.74 11.26
CA ILE A 10 1.64 15.74 12.11
C ILE A 10 0.67 14.89 11.29
N LEU A 11 -0.15 15.51 10.44
CA LEU A 11 -1.04 14.81 9.51
C LEU A 11 -0.27 13.87 8.59
N GLN A 12 0.86 14.33 8.03
CA GLN A 12 1.73 13.53 7.19
C GLN A 12 2.25 12.28 7.93
N MET A 13 2.71 12.45 9.19
CA MET A 13 3.16 11.34 10.01
C MET A 13 2.02 10.38 10.37
N ALA A 14 0.79 10.89 10.55
CA ALA A 14 -0.41 10.08 10.77
C ALA A 14 -0.73 9.18 9.57
N VAL A 15 -0.75 9.75 8.37
CA VAL A 15 -1.00 9.02 7.12
C VAL A 15 0.08 7.97 6.88
N GLN A 16 1.34 8.27 7.22
CA GLN A 16 2.44 7.32 7.12
C GLN A 16 2.45 6.26 8.24
N GLY A 17 1.53 6.31 9.22
CA GLY A 17 1.49 5.39 10.36
C GLY A 17 2.62 5.59 11.38
N LYS A 18 3.35 6.71 11.32
CA LYS A 18 4.55 6.98 12.14
C LYS A 18 4.27 7.66 13.49
N LEU A 19 3.00 7.89 13.84
CA LEU A 19 2.64 8.50 15.12
C LEU A 19 2.83 7.57 16.32
N VAL A 20 3.03 6.28 16.07
CA VAL A 20 3.28 5.25 17.09
C VAL A 20 4.66 4.64 16.81
N PRO A 21 5.48 4.37 17.85
CA PRO A 21 6.74 3.66 17.68
C PRO A 21 6.53 2.35 16.94
N GLN A 22 7.34 2.12 15.91
CA GLN A 22 7.34 0.88 15.15
C GLN A 22 8.36 -0.09 15.75
N ASP A 23 8.02 -1.37 15.86
CA ASP A 23 9.00 -2.37 16.27
C ASP A 23 9.81 -2.80 15.02
N PRO A 24 11.13 -2.59 14.97
CA PRO A 24 11.96 -3.04 13.85
C PRO A 24 11.97 -4.57 13.69
N ASN A 25 11.54 -5.31 14.70
CA ASN A 25 11.41 -6.76 14.65
C ASN A 25 10.01 -7.22 14.21
N ASP A 26 9.08 -6.31 13.94
CA ASP A 26 7.78 -6.66 13.40
C ASP A 26 7.94 -7.42 12.08
N GLU A 27 7.10 -8.46 11.92
CA GLU A 27 7.08 -9.24 10.69
C GLU A 27 6.72 -8.33 9.51
N PRO A 28 7.56 -8.28 8.45
CA PRO A 28 7.22 -7.49 7.28
C PRO A 28 5.98 -8.06 6.61
N ALA A 29 5.09 -7.18 6.13
CA ALA A 29 3.84 -7.57 5.49
C ALA A 29 4.02 -8.56 4.32
N SER A 30 5.21 -8.61 3.70
CA SER A 30 5.56 -9.60 2.68
C SER A 30 5.40 -11.05 3.14
N VAL A 31 5.76 -11.35 4.39
CA VAL A 31 5.66 -12.72 4.95
C VAL A 31 4.20 -13.13 5.11
N LEU A 32 3.36 -12.23 5.61
CA LEU A 32 1.92 -12.47 5.69
C LEU A 32 1.31 -12.67 4.29
N LEU A 33 1.72 -11.88 3.30
CA LEU A 33 1.25 -12.03 1.93
C LEU A 33 1.64 -13.39 1.32
N GLU A 34 2.84 -13.90 1.62
CA GLU A 34 3.26 -15.24 1.20
C GLU A 34 2.36 -16.33 1.80
N ARG A 35 2.05 -16.24 3.11
CA ARG A 35 1.13 -17.16 3.79
C ARG A 35 -0.27 -17.13 3.17
N ILE A 36 -0.79 -15.94 2.87
CA ILE A 36 -2.10 -15.77 2.21
C ILE A 36 -2.09 -16.41 0.82
N ARG A 37 -1.02 -16.23 0.03
CA ARG A 37 -0.90 -16.85 -1.30
C ARG A 37 -0.90 -18.38 -1.22
N ALA A 38 -0.11 -18.94 -0.31
CA ALA A 38 -0.04 -20.38 -0.10
C ALA A 38 -1.40 -20.96 0.32
N GLU A 39 -2.09 -20.29 1.24
CA GLU A 39 -3.42 -20.71 1.69
C GLU A 39 -4.47 -20.61 0.58
N LYS A 40 -4.45 -19.52 -0.22
CA LYS A 40 -5.31 -19.40 -1.40
C LYS A 40 -5.11 -20.58 -2.37
N GLU A 41 -3.86 -20.93 -2.67
CA GLU A 41 -3.56 -22.07 -3.55
C GLU A 41 -4.08 -23.40 -3.00
N ARG A 42 -3.96 -23.62 -1.68
CA ARG A 42 -4.54 -24.78 -0.99
C ARG A 42 -6.07 -24.83 -1.16
N LEU A 43 -6.76 -23.73 -0.88
CA LEU A 43 -8.22 -23.65 -0.99
C LEU A 43 -8.73 -23.80 -2.43
N ILE A 44 -7.96 -23.33 -3.43
CA ILE A 44 -8.25 -23.56 -4.84
C ILE A 44 -8.15 -25.05 -5.17
N LYS A 45 -7.11 -25.74 -4.69
CA LYS A 45 -6.93 -27.19 -4.88
C LYS A 45 -8.05 -28.00 -4.21
N GLU A 46 -8.50 -27.56 -3.04
CA GLU A 46 -9.65 -28.12 -2.32
C GLU A 46 -11.01 -27.75 -2.96
N LYS A 47 -11.02 -26.96 -4.04
CA LYS A 47 -12.22 -26.45 -4.74
C LYS A 47 -13.18 -25.65 -3.85
N LYS A 48 -12.70 -25.12 -2.72
CA LYS A 48 -13.47 -24.27 -1.81
C LYS A 48 -13.61 -22.85 -2.34
N ILE A 49 -12.62 -22.38 -3.09
CA ILE A 49 -12.63 -21.07 -3.75
C ILE A 49 -12.24 -21.22 -5.23
N LYS A 50 -12.73 -20.30 -6.08
CA LYS A 50 -12.32 -20.23 -7.48
C LYS A 50 -11.02 -19.43 -7.62
N ARG A 51 -10.17 -19.81 -8.56
CA ARG A 51 -8.97 -19.03 -8.91
C ARG A 51 -9.40 -17.67 -9.48
N GLU A 52 -8.80 -16.60 -8.98
CA GLU A 52 -8.99 -15.24 -9.50
C GLU A 52 -8.48 -15.15 -10.94
N LYS A 53 -9.22 -14.45 -11.82
CA LYS A 53 -8.84 -14.30 -13.24
C LYS A 53 -7.66 -13.34 -13.42
N ASN A 54 -7.65 -12.26 -12.65
CA ASN A 54 -6.65 -11.19 -12.72
C ASN A 54 -6.13 -10.91 -11.31
N PRO A 55 -5.16 -11.68 -10.81
CA PRO A 55 -4.57 -11.40 -9.50
C PRO A 55 -3.85 -10.05 -9.55
N SER A 56 -4.08 -9.23 -8.52
CA SER A 56 -3.31 -8.00 -8.30
C SER A 56 -1.93 -8.35 -7.74
N VAL A 57 -0.88 -7.74 -8.31
CA VAL A 57 0.49 -7.87 -7.82
C VAL A 57 1.13 -6.49 -7.71
N ILE A 58 1.59 -6.16 -6.51
CA ILE A 58 2.40 -4.97 -6.28
C ILE A 58 3.88 -5.33 -6.53
N PHE A 59 4.57 -4.49 -7.31
CA PHE A 59 5.99 -4.64 -7.63
C PHE A 59 6.68 -3.27 -7.71
N LYS A 60 8.00 -3.26 -7.70
CA LYS A 60 8.79 -2.04 -7.91
C LYS A 60 9.29 -1.97 -9.35
N GLY A 61 9.10 -0.82 -9.98
CA GLY A 61 9.64 -0.53 -11.32
C GLY A 61 11.16 -0.35 -11.31
N ALA A 62 11.74 -0.17 -12.49
CA ALA A 62 13.18 0.11 -12.66
C ALA A 62 13.61 1.44 -12.01
N ASP A 63 12.64 2.33 -11.80
CA ASP A 63 12.74 3.62 -11.13
C ASP A 63 12.52 3.54 -9.61
N ASN A 64 12.35 2.32 -9.06
CA ASN A 64 12.01 2.06 -7.65
C ASN A 64 10.63 2.61 -7.23
N THR A 65 9.80 3.02 -8.20
CA THR A 65 8.42 3.44 -7.96
C THR A 65 7.52 2.21 -7.79
N PRO A 66 6.59 2.21 -6.81
CA PRO A 66 5.66 1.09 -6.62
C PRO A 66 4.55 1.11 -7.67
N TYR A 67 4.31 -0.04 -8.30
CA TYR A 67 3.25 -0.26 -9.28
C TYR A 67 2.33 -1.40 -8.85
N GLU A 68 1.04 -1.28 -9.16
CA GLU A 68 0.07 -2.38 -9.09
C GLU A 68 -0.21 -2.92 -10.49
N LYS A 69 0.02 -4.22 -10.69
CA LYS A 69 -0.35 -4.92 -11.92
C LYS A 69 -1.66 -5.67 -11.74
N ILE A 70 -2.63 -5.39 -12.60
CA ILE A 70 -3.92 -6.09 -12.66
C ILE A 70 -4.12 -6.58 -14.10
N GLY A 71 -3.88 -7.87 -14.33
CA GLY A 71 -3.90 -8.44 -15.68
C GLY A 71 -2.84 -7.82 -16.58
N THR A 72 -3.26 -7.10 -17.63
CA THR A 72 -2.37 -6.38 -18.55
C THR A 72 -2.13 -4.92 -18.17
N LEU A 73 -2.89 -4.40 -17.20
CA LEU A 73 -2.75 -3.02 -16.73
C LEU A 73 -1.68 -2.93 -15.63
N SER A 74 -0.87 -1.88 -15.66
CA SER A 74 0.05 -1.52 -14.58
C SER A 74 -0.21 -0.07 -14.20
N ILE A 75 -0.47 0.18 -12.91
CA ILE A 75 -0.86 1.48 -12.37
C ILE A 75 0.24 1.94 -11.41
N ASP A 76 0.67 3.19 -11.55
CA ASP A 76 1.64 3.82 -10.66
C ASP A 76 0.98 4.23 -9.33
N LEU A 77 1.39 3.61 -8.23
CA LEU A 77 0.82 3.88 -6.90
C LEU A 77 1.40 5.15 -6.25
N SER A 78 2.48 5.72 -6.79
CA SER A 78 3.04 6.98 -6.27
C SER A 78 2.14 8.19 -6.57
N ILE A 79 1.39 8.14 -7.67
CA ILE A 79 0.47 9.21 -8.07
C ILE A 79 -0.74 9.24 -7.13
N ASP A 80 -1.27 8.09 -6.75
CA ASP A 80 -2.45 8.00 -5.86
C ASP A 80 -2.15 8.53 -4.45
N ILE A 81 -0.97 8.18 -3.94
CA ILE A 81 -0.46 8.71 -2.67
C ILE A 81 -0.31 10.23 -2.75
N LEU A 82 0.22 10.77 -3.86
CA LEU A 82 0.37 12.21 -4.07
C LEU A 82 -0.97 12.95 -4.21
N ILE A 83 -1.96 12.36 -4.90
CA ILE A 83 -3.32 12.91 -5.00
C ILE A 83 -4.00 12.94 -3.63
N ALA A 84 -3.83 11.91 -2.81
CA ALA A 84 -4.33 11.91 -1.44
C ALA A 84 -3.70 13.05 -0.61
N TYR A 85 -2.40 13.29 -0.76
CA TYR A 85 -1.73 14.43 -0.10
C TYR A 85 -2.21 15.79 -0.62
N LEU A 86 -2.34 15.97 -1.93
CA LEU A 86 -2.83 17.23 -2.54
C LEU A 86 -4.29 17.53 -2.19
N ASN A 87 -5.16 16.52 -2.11
CA ASN A 87 -6.56 16.70 -1.74
C ASN A 87 -6.73 17.05 -0.26
N VAL A 88 -5.85 16.56 0.63
CA VAL A 88 -5.81 17.01 2.02
C VAL A 88 -5.40 18.48 2.11
N ASP A 89 -4.51 18.95 1.24
CA ASP A 89 -4.12 20.37 1.18
C ASP A 89 -5.22 21.28 0.58
N LEU A 90 -5.99 20.82 -0.41
CA LEU A 90 -7.08 21.62 -1.01
C LEU A 90 -8.34 21.74 -0.15
N VAL A 91 -8.64 20.77 0.71
CA VAL A 91 -9.82 20.79 1.58
C VAL A 91 -9.59 21.64 2.84
N ASN A 92 -8.35 22.05 3.11
CA ASN A 92 -7.95 22.85 4.28
C ASN A 92 -7.58 24.31 3.96
N LEU A 93 -8.08 24.88 2.85
CA LEU A 93 -7.99 26.31 2.54
C LEU A 93 -9.28 27.06 2.88
#